data_AF-A0A1E3XA82-F1
#
_entry.id   AF-A0A1E3XA82-F1
#
_cell.length_a   1.000
_cell.length_b   1.000
_cell.length_c   1.000
_cell.angle_alpha   90.00
_cell.angle_beta   90.00
_cell.angle_gamma   90.00
#
_symmetry.space_group_name_H-M   'P 1'
#
loop_
_entity.id
_entity.type
_entity.pdbx_description
1 polymer ?
#
loop_
_entity_poly.entity_id
_entity_poly.type
_entity_poly.pdbx_seq_one_letter_code
_entity_poly.pdbx_strand_id
1 'polypeptide(L)' 'MFYNEGKKCFKENLSMINPEADPLTYNLNSGLYNLLCAVEADTIKTQQYLSQIAKELKKISER' A
#
# COMPACT_ATOMS: atom_id res chain seq x y z
N MET A 1 2.67 5.29 -12.54
CA MET A 1 3.41 4.09 -13.01
C MET A 1 4.41 3.59 -11.97
N PHE A 2 5.11 4.46 -11.23
CA PHE A 2 6.19 4.09 -10.30
C PHE A 2 5.82 3.24 -9.05
N TYR A 3 4.58 3.27 -8.56
CA TYR A 3 4.21 2.59 -7.30
C TYR A 3 4.27 1.05 -7.37
N ASN A 4 3.68 0.46 -8.41
CA ASN A 4 3.66 -1.00 -8.58
C ASN A 4 5.06 -1.57 -8.84
N GLU A 5 5.90 -0.80 -9.54
CA GLU A 5 7.31 -1.15 -9.77
C GLU A 5 8.11 -1.10 -8.47
N GLY A 6 7.94 -0.05 -7.65
CA GLY A 6 8.60 0.03 -6.34
C GLY A 6 8.19 -1.11 -5.39
N LYS A 7 6.90 -1.45 -5.33
CA LYS A 7 6.39 -2.58 -4.53
C LYS A 7 6.97 -3.92 -4.99
N LYS A 8 7.12 -4.10 -6.30
CA LYS A 8 7.75 -5.29 -6.88
C LYS A 8 9.24 -5.36 -6.50
N CYS A 9 9.98 -4.27 -6.63
CA CYS A 9 11.40 -4.21 -6.25
C CYS A 9 11.63 -4.53 -4.76
N PHE A 10 10.82 -4.00 -3.85
CA PHE A 10 10.94 -4.35 -2.42
C PHE A 10 10.73 -5.83 -2.16
N LYS A 11 9.72 -6.43 -2.80
CA LYS A 11 9.41 -7.86 -2.66
C LYS A 11 10.53 -8.74 -3.22
N GLU A 12 11.09 -8.36 -4.36
CA GLU A 12 12.22 -9.07 -4.99
C GLU A 12 13.48 -8.97 -4.11
N ASN A 13 13.83 -7.78 -3.63
CA ASN A 13 14.98 -7.58 -2.74
C ASN A 13 14.85 -8.38 -1.44
N LEU A 14 13.66 -8.45 -0.85
CA LEU A 14 13.37 -9.28 0.33
C LEU A 14 13.67 -10.76 0.10
N SER A 15 13.39 -11.27 -1.10
CA SER A 15 13.63 -12.68 -1.43
C SER A 15 15.10 -13.03 -1.63
N MET A 16 15.97 -12.02 -1.80
CA MET A 16 17.41 -12.20 -2.00
C MET A 16 18.21 -12.11 -0.70
N ILE A 17 17.61 -11.61 0.39
CA ILE A 17 18.27 -11.51 1.70
C ILE A 17 18.05 -12.81 2.46
N ASN A 18 19.14 -13.47 2.88
CA ASN A 18 19.06 -14.56 3.83
C ASN A 18 18.83 -13.99 5.25
N PRO A 19 17.66 -14.23 5.88
CA PRO A 19 17.35 -13.67 7.20
C PRO A 19 18.25 -14.21 8.32
N GLU A 20 18.89 -15.38 8.15
CA GLU A 20 19.82 -15.93 9.15
C GLU A 20 21.19 -15.25 9.09
N ALA A 21 21.61 -14.81 7.91
CA ALA A 21 22.90 -14.15 7.69
C ALA A 21 22.82 -12.62 7.87
N ASP A 22 21.68 -12.00 7.53
CA ASP A 22 21.44 -10.57 7.69
C ASP A 22 20.00 -10.28 8.18
N PRO A 23 19.71 -10.54 9.46
CA PRO A 23 18.39 -10.35 10.03
C PRO A 23 17.97 -8.88 10.10
N LEU A 24 18.91 -7.95 10.26
CA LEU A 24 18.60 -6.52 10.40
C LEU A 24 18.09 -5.96 9.07
N THR A 25 18.81 -6.21 7.98
CA THR A 25 18.41 -5.74 6.64
C THR A 25 17.12 -6.42 6.20
N TYR A 26 16.94 -7.72 6.51
CA TYR A 26 15.69 -8.42 6.25
C TYR A 26 14.50 -7.76 6.97
N ASN A 27 14.62 -7.53 8.29
CA ASN A 27 13.57 -6.94 9.09
C ASN A 27 13.21 -5.52 8.66
N LEU A 28 14.21 -4.69 8.33
CA LEU A 28 13.98 -3.33 7.82
C LEU A 28 13.24 -3.35 6.48
N ASN A 29 13.68 -4.17 5.53
CA ASN A 29 12.99 -4.27 4.24
C ASN A 29 11.57 -4.82 4.38
N SER A 30 11.37 -5.81 5.26
CA SER A 30 10.05 -6.40 5.54
C SER A 30 9.10 -5.38 6.18
N GLY A 31 9.60 -4.60 7.14
CA GLY A 31 8.86 -3.50 7.76
C GLY A 31 8.43 -2.43 6.75
N LEU A 32 9.36 -1.99 5.89
CA LEU A 32 9.06 -1.02 4.82
C LEU A 32 8.01 -1.55 3.84
N TYR A 33 8.11 -2.81 3.43
CA TYR A 33 7.12 -3.45 2.55
C TYR A 33 5.73 -3.52 3.20
N ASN A 34 5.66 -3.90 4.48
CA ASN A 34 4.41 -3.98 5.22
C ASN A 34 3.76 -2.59 5.39
N LEU A 35 4.57 -1.57 5.69
CA LEU A 35 4.11 -0.18 5.77
C LEU A 35 3.53 0.29 4.42
N LEU A 36 4.22 -0.02 3.32
CA LEU A 36 3.74 0.31 1.97
C LEU A 36 2.37 -0.32 1.68
N CYS A 37 2.19 -1.59 2.07
CA CYS A 37 0.92 -2.29 1.90
C CYS A 37 -0.20 -1.70 2.76
N ALA A 38 0.11 -1.28 4.00
CA ALA A 38 -0.87 -0.64 4.89
C ALA A 38 -1.35 0.70 4.32
N VAL A 39 -0.42 1.54 3.85
CA VAL A 39 -0.75 2.82 3.21
C VAL A 39 -1.62 2.63 1.96
N GLU A 40 -1.36 1.59 1.16
CA GLU A 40 -2.17 1.23 0.00
C GLU A 40 -3.61 0.89 0.39
N ALA A 41 -3.76 0.02 1.40
CA ALA A 41 -5.07 -0.40 1.89
C ALA A 41 -5.89 0.78 2.40
N ASP A 42 -5.26 1.71 3.12
CA ASP A 42 -5.94 2.91 3.61
C ASP A 42 -6.26 3.91 2.50
N THR A 43 -5.41 4.01 1.47
CA THR A 43 -5.71 4.80 0.27
C THR A 43 -6.94 4.25 -0.46
N ILE A 44 -7.04 2.92 -0.62
CA ILE A 44 -8.20 2.27 -1.24
C ILE A 44 -9.47 2.54 -0.43
N LYS A 45 -9.43 2.39 0.89
CA LYS A 45 -10.59 2.72 1.77
C LYS A 45 -10.99 4.19 1.63
N THR A 46 -10.01 5.09 1.60
CA THR A 46 -10.26 6.53 1.41
C THR A 46 -10.97 6.80 0.08
N GLN A 47 -10.52 6.19 -1.01
CA GLN A 47 -11.17 6.31 -2.32
C GLN A 47 -12.61 5.77 -2.31
N GLN A 48 -12.86 4.67 -1.58
CA GLN A 48 -14.22 4.13 -1.41
C GLN A 48 -15.12 5.11 -0.65
N TYR A 49 -14.64 5.68 0.46
CA TYR A 49 -15.40 6.69 1.21
C TYR A 49 -15.69 7.94 0.38
N LEU A 50 -14.71 8.46 -0.35
CA LEU A 50 -14.90 9.59 -1.26
C LEU A 50 -15.95 9.28 -2.34
N SER A 51 -15.92 8.06 -2.89
CA SER A 51 -16.90 7.61 -3.87
C SER A 51 -18.31 7.52 -3.29
N GLN A 52 -18.45 7.09 -2.02
CA GLN A 52 -19.75 7.07 -1.32
C GLN A 52 -20.26 8.49 -1.06
N ILE A 53 -19.40 9.39 -0.57
CA ILE A 53 -19.74 10.80 -0.35
C ILE A 53 -20.21 11.45 -1.66
N ALA A 54 -19.48 11.25 -2.76
CA ALA A 54 -19.86 11.78 -4.07
C ALA A 54 -21.24 11.28 -4.53
N LYS A 55 -21.56 10.00 -4.29
CA LYS A 55 -22.89 9.42 -4.59
C LYS A 55 -23.99 10.06 -3.76
N GLU A 56 -23.78 10.27 -2.46
CA GLU A 56 -24.78 10.90 -1.59
C GLU A 56 -24.99 12.37 -1.93
N LEU A 57 -23.91 13.12 -2.23
CA LEU A 57 -24.01 14.50 -2.69
C LEU A 57 -24.80 14.62 -3.99
N LYS A 58 -24.60 13.70 -4.94
CA LYS A 58 -25.37 13.66 -6.19
C LYS A 58 -26.87 13.46 -5.91
N LYS A 59 -27.24 12.52 -5.04
CA LYS A 59 -28.65 12.28 -4.66
C LYS A 59 -29.29 13.51 -4.01
N ILE A 60 -28.53 14.28 -3.22
CA ILE A 60 -29.01 15.53 -2.62
C ILE A 60 -29.23 16.59 -3.71
N SER A 61 -28.31 16.71 -4.67
CA SER A 61 -28.42 17.72 -5.74
C SER A 61 -29.56 17.48 -6.74
N GLU A 62 -30.04 16.24 -6.84
CA GLU A 62 -31.16 15.85 -7.72
C GLU A 62 -32.54 15.99 -7.05
N ARG A 63 -32.59 16.44 -5.79
CA ARG A 63 -33.82 16.76 -5.04
C ARG A 63 -34.10 18.25 -5.10
#